data_AF-A0A523W0W4-F1
#
_entry.id   AF-A0A523W0W4-F1
#
_cell.length_a   1.000
_cell.length_b   1.000
_cell.length_c   1.000
_cell.angle_alpha   90.00
_cell.angle_beta   90.00
_cell.angle_gamma   90.00
#
_symmetry.space_group_name_H-M   'P 1'
#
loop_
_entity.id
_entity.type
_entity.pdbx_description
1 polymer ?
#
loop_
_entity_poly.entity_id
_entity_poly.type
_entity_poly.pdbx_seq_one_letter_code
_entity_poly.pdbx_strand_id
1 'polypeptide(L)'
;MENRLLDQFNNVIISQWLSKQIEESYGSLSPRELFEIAYHTSNSVTMRNIFIKQSSSEDQGGSKAVFYSNSKKFIAIEALDSSLTITKYFSEGTTGDKIVLEVQPALKRRKDNFAKKDSEMKTQILKSILVERKLDECANLVLLKGINRRIYFAIGDARESAAVVPIFMEAEGASLVQLALNKWMETAQRLEQEHTFPDNLVPGILKNITQIKKWLLDLVSSFLDK
;
A
#
# COMPACT_ATOMS: atom_id res chain seq x y z
N MET A 1 12.70 14.71 8.55
CA MET A 1 11.49 15.17 9.25
C MET A 1 10.79 13.93 9.81
N GLU A 2 10.42 13.95 11.08
CA GLU A 2 9.80 12.81 11.78
C GLU A 2 8.37 12.55 11.29
N ASN A 3 7.95 11.28 11.22
CA ASN A 3 6.62 10.93 10.73
C ASN A 3 5.58 11.12 11.83
N ARG A 4 5.18 12.38 12.04
CA ARG A 4 4.23 12.78 13.10
C ARG A 4 2.94 11.97 13.14
N LEU A 5 2.44 11.53 11.98
CA LEU A 5 1.24 10.68 11.91
C LEU A 5 1.49 9.30 12.51
N LEU A 6 2.66 8.73 12.25
CA LEU A 6 3.07 7.45 12.82
C LEU A 6 3.34 7.60 14.33
N ASP A 7 3.97 8.69 14.76
CA ASP A 7 4.22 8.94 16.18
C ASP A 7 2.90 9.12 16.94
N GLN A 8 1.97 9.90 16.39
CA GLN A 8 0.63 10.04 16.93
C GLN A 8 -0.11 8.71 16.97
N PHE A 9 0.01 7.90 15.90
CA PHE A 9 -0.59 6.58 15.85
C PHE A 9 -0.09 5.69 17.00
N ASN A 10 1.23 5.57 17.14
CA ASN A 10 1.86 4.71 18.13
C ASN A 10 1.63 5.17 19.58
N ASN A 11 1.64 6.48 19.83
CA ASN A 11 1.63 7.02 21.19
C ASN A 11 0.22 7.35 21.72
N VAL A 12 -0.75 7.59 20.82
CA VAL A 12 -2.08 8.09 21.20
C VAL A 12 -3.20 7.23 20.60
N ILE A 13 -3.19 7.03 19.28
CA ILE A 13 -4.36 6.47 18.59
C ILE A 13 -4.62 5.02 19.03
N ILE A 14 -3.58 4.18 19.08
CA ILE A 14 -3.74 2.75 19.41
C ILE A 14 -4.35 2.56 20.79
N SER A 15 -4.05 3.44 21.75
CA SER A 15 -4.46 3.29 23.15
C SER A 15 -5.73 4.05 23.51
N GLN A 16 -6.02 5.17 22.83
CA GLN A 16 -7.08 6.10 23.26
C GLN A 16 -8.29 6.16 22.33
N TRP A 17 -8.15 5.74 21.06
CA TRP A 17 -9.26 5.85 20.11
C TRP A 17 -10.18 4.64 20.12
N LEU A 18 -11.44 4.87 19.77
CA LEU A 18 -12.38 3.79 19.48
C LEU A 18 -11.87 2.96 18.31
N SER A 19 -12.03 1.65 18.39
CA SER A 19 -11.58 0.73 17.36
C SER A 19 -12.60 -0.36 17.04
N LYS A 20 -12.54 -0.87 15.82
CA LYS A 20 -13.19 -2.11 15.39
C LYS A 20 -12.16 -2.99 14.71
N GLN A 21 -12.14 -4.25 15.09
CA GLN A 21 -11.21 -5.24 14.57
C GLN A 21 -11.97 -6.35 13.86
N ILE A 22 -11.39 -6.82 12.76
CA ILE A 22 -11.75 -8.10 12.14
C ILE A 22 -10.51 -8.99 12.14
N GLU A 23 -10.76 -10.29 12.16
CA GLU A 23 -9.74 -11.33 12.08
C GLU A 23 -10.10 -12.29 10.95
N GLU A 24 -9.09 -12.68 10.18
CA GLU A 24 -9.23 -13.61 9.06
C GLU A 24 -8.13 -14.68 9.14
N SER A 25 -8.55 -15.95 9.05
CA SER A 25 -7.61 -17.06 9.05
C SER A 25 -6.93 -17.23 7.68
N TYR A 26 -5.68 -17.68 7.70
CA TYR A 26 -4.88 -17.90 6.50
C TYR A 26 -5.49 -18.94 5.56
N GLY A 27 -6.05 -20.02 6.11
CA GLY A 27 -6.62 -21.09 5.31
C GLY A 27 -5.55 -21.73 4.43
N SER A 28 -5.71 -21.64 3.11
CA SER A 28 -4.76 -22.18 2.12
C SER A 28 -3.70 -21.18 1.65
N LEU A 29 -3.74 -19.93 2.12
CA LEU A 29 -2.77 -18.89 1.77
C LEU A 29 -1.66 -18.83 2.80
N SER A 30 -0.46 -18.41 2.40
CA SER A 30 0.58 -18.06 3.35
C SER A 30 0.26 -16.73 4.09
N PRO A 31 0.89 -16.47 5.25
CA PRO A 31 0.80 -15.18 5.91
C PRO A 31 1.12 -14.01 4.99
N ARG A 32 2.13 -14.16 4.12
CA ARG A 32 2.51 -13.11 3.18
C ARG A 32 1.43 -12.87 2.13
N GLU A 33 0.87 -13.92 1.54
CA GLU A 33 -0.17 -13.79 0.53
C GLU A 33 -1.40 -13.08 1.08
N LEU A 34 -1.92 -13.52 2.24
CA LEU A 34 -3.09 -12.88 2.83
C LEU A 34 -2.80 -11.43 3.24
N PHE A 35 -1.58 -11.14 3.71
CA PHE A 35 -1.18 -9.77 4.02
C PHE A 35 -1.22 -8.85 2.80
N GLU A 36 -0.68 -9.28 1.65
CA GLU A 36 -0.68 -8.46 0.43
C GLU A 36 -2.12 -8.25 -0.08
N ILE A 37 -2.98 -9.28 -0.03
CA ILE A 37 -4.40 -9.14 -0.42
C ILE A 37 -5.14 -8.20 0.54
N ALA A 38 -4.88 -8.30 1.85
CA ALA A 38 -5.44 -7.41 2.86
C ALA A 38 -4.98 -5.97 2.68
N TYR A 39 -3.70 -5.77 2.34
CA TYR A 39 -3.13 -4.47 2.01
C TYR A 39 -3.91 -3.83 0.87
N HIS A 40 -3.99 -4.52 -0.27
CA HIS A 40 -4.72 -4.05 -1.45
C HIS A 40 -6.20 -3.80 -1.15
N THR A 41 -6.86 -4.70 -0.42
CA THR A 41 -8.29 -4.59 -0.08
C THR A 41 -8.59 -3.42 0.86
N SER A 42 -7.66 -3.07 1.73
CA SER A 42 -7.80 -1.94 2.64
C SER A 42 -7.36 -0.62 2.02
N ASN A 43 -6.58 -0.66 0.93
CA ASN A 43 -6.01 0.52 0.32
C ASN A 43 -7.02 1.26 -0.57
N SER A 44 -6.80 2.56 -0.73
CA SER A 44 -7.55 3.39 -1.67
C SER A 44 -6.74 4.60 -2.08
N VAL A 45 -7.18 5.28 -3.14
CA VAL A 45 -6.60 6.53 -3.63
C VAL A 45 -6.52 7.61 -2.52
N THR A 46 -7.48 7.60 -1.59
CA THR A 46 -7.57 8.58 -0.49
C THR A 46 -6.82 8.17 0.78
N MET A 47 -6.20 6.99 0.78
CA MET A 47 -5.40 6.50 1.89
C MET A 47 -3.91 6.70 1.62
N ARG A 48 -3.24 7.19 2.65
CA ARG A 48 -1.78 7.28 2.72
C ARG A 48 -1.28 6.10 3.55
N ASN A 49 -0.40 5.28 2.99
CA ASN A 49 0.40 4.37 3.81
C ASN A 49 1.41 5.21 4.60
N ILE A 50 1.33 5.19 5.92
CA ILE A 50 2.26 5.93 6.79
C ILE A 50 3.34 5.02 7.38
N PHE A 51 3.12 3.71 7.34
CA PHE A 51 4.07 2.72 7.82
C PHE A 51 3.84 1.38 7.12
N ILE A 52 4.94 0.72 6.82
CA ILE A 52 4.94 -0.67 6.40
C ILE A 52 6.21 -1.36 6.87
N LYS A 53 6.05 -2.60 7.31
CA LYS A 53 7.11 -3.54 7.67
C LYS A 53 6.71 -4.90 7.13
N GLN A 54 7.65 -5.59 6.51
CA GLN A 54 7.45 -6.97 6.08
C GLN A 54 8.14 -7.93 7.04
N SER A 55 7.55 -9.11 7.21
CA SER A 55 8.25 -10.24 7.81
C SER A 55 9.45 -10.65 6.94
N SER A 56 10.47 -11.21 7.59
CA SER A 56 11.65 -11.78 6.92
C SER A 56 11.37 -13.11 6.24
N SER A 57 10.29 -13.79 6.62
CA SER A 57 9.85 -15.06 6.03
C SER A 57 8.45 -14.93 5.45
N GLU A 58 8.16 -15.65 4.36
CA GLU A 58 6.84 -15.66 3.74
C GLU A 58 5.80 -16.45 4.56
N ASP A 59 6.28 -17.41 5.36
CA ASP A 59 5.47 -18.35 6.13
C ASP A 59 5.27 -17.95 7.60
N GLN A 60 5.74 -16.76 7.99
CA GLN A 60 5.65 -16.27 9.37
C GLN A 60 4.87 -14.97 9.47
N GLY A 61 4.27 -14.74 10.64
CA GLY A 61 3.73 -13.44 10.99
C GLY A 61 4.81 -12.36 11.07
N GLY A 62 4.38 -11.13 11.38
CA GLY A 62 5.25 -9.98 11.61
C GLY A 62 5.18 -8.88 10.55
N SER A 63 4.47 -9.11 9.44
CA SER A 63 4.14 -8.04 8.49
C SER A 63 3.10 -7.09 9.09
N LYS A 64 3.32 -5.79 8.96
CA LYS A 64 2.46 -4.73 9.49
C LYS A 64 2.35 -3.58 8.50
N ALA A 65 1.15 -3.04 8.31
CA ALA A 65 0.92 -1.81 7.58
C ALA A 65 -0.01 -0.88 8.38
N VAL A 66 0.21 0.43 8.25
CA VAL A 66 -0.68 1.45 8.82
C VAL A 66 -1.05 2.44 7.73
N PHE A 67 -2.34 2.62 7.52
CA PHE A 67 -2.91 3.61 6.62
C PHE A 67 -3.58 4.73 7.41
N TYR A 68 -3.51 5.93 6.85
CA TYR A 68 -4.24 7.10 7.29
C TYR A 68 -5.12 7.62 6.16
N SER A 69 -6.40 7.81 6.43
CA SER A 69 -7.37 8.34 5.46
C SER A 69 -7.53 9.86 5.60
N ASN A 70 -7.97 10.50 4.52
CA ASN A 70 -8.38 11.92 4.53
C ASN A 70 -9.52 12.24 5.53
N SER A 71 -10.32 11.23 5.92
CA SER A 71 -11.35 11.33 6.96
C SER A 71 -10.82 11.26 8.40
N LYS A 72 -9.50 11.37 8.58
CA LYS A 72 -8.79 11.29 9.87
C LYS A 72 -8.99 9.97 10.61
N LYS A 73 -9.09 8.86 9.88
CA LYS A 73 -9.19 7.50 10.43
C LYS A 73 -7.95 6.69 10.07
N PHE A 74 -7.60 5.74 10.93
CA PHE A 74 -6.46 4.85 10.72
C PHE A 74 -6.91 3.41 10.49
N ILE A 75 -6.19 2.67 9.66
CA ILE A 75 -6.33 1.23 9.50
C ILE A 75 -4.96 0.59 9.73
N ALA A 76 -4.87 -0.33 10.67
CA ALA A 76 -3.72 -1.18 10.87
C ALA A 76 -4.01 -2.59 10.35
N ILE A 77 -3.07 -3.17 9.63
CA ILE A 77 -3.08 -4.56 9.19
C ILE A 77 -1.89 -5.23 9.85
N GLU A 78 -2.13 -6.34 10.56
CA GLU A 78 -1.08 -7.08 11.23
C GLU A 78 -1.24 -8.57 10.93
N ALA A 79 -0.24 -9.15 10.28
CA ALA A 79 -0.11 -10.59 10.11
C ALA A 79 0.48 -11.18 11.39
N LEU A 80 -0.29 -11.97 12.12
CA LEU A 80 0.15 -12.74 13.28
C LEU A 80 0.58 -14.14 12.84
N ASP A 81 1.05 -14.99 13.75
CA ASP A 81 1.52 -16.33 13.36
C ASP A 81 0.38 -17.24 12.86
N SER A 82 -0.84 -17.08 13.38
CA SER A 82 -1.99 -17.94 13.04
C SER A 82 -3.10 -17.27 12.23
N SER A 83 -3.13 -15.94 12.19
CA SER A 83 -4.20 -15.18 11.53
C SER A 83 -3.75 -13.79 11.13
N LEU A 84 -4.54 -13.14 10.28
CA LEU A 84 -4.38 -11.74 9.93
C LEU A 84 -5.46 -10.91 10.63
N THR A 85 -5.05 -9.81 11.26
CA THR A 85 -5.96 -8.84 11.89
C THR A 85 -5.97 -7.54 11.10
N ILE A 86 -7.15 -6.93 11.00
CA ILE A 86 -7.31 -5.57 10.50
C ILE A 86 -8.08 -4.77 11.53
N THR A 87 -7.48 -3.69 12.00
CA THR A 87 -8.06 -2.83 13.04
C THR A 87 -8.23 -1.42 12.51
N LYS A 88 -9.47 -0.92 12.55
CA LYS A 88 -9.79 0.45 12.18
C LYS A 88 -9.99 1.30 13.44
N TYR A 89 -9.24 2.38 13.53
CA TYR A 89 -9.32 3.37 14.60
C TYR A 89 -10.06 4.62 14.11
N PHE A 90 -10.96 5.14 14.93
CA PHE A 90 -11.82 6.26 14.57
C PHE A 90 -12.15 7.13 15.79
N SER A 91 -12.40 8.42 15.55
CA SER A 91 -12.76 9.36 16.61
C SER A 91 -14.20 9.16 17.09
N GLU A 92 -14.49 9.62 18.30
CA GLU A 92 -15.86 9.74 18.82
C GLU A 92 -16.78 10.46 17.83
N GLY A 93 -18.04 10.05 17.77
CA GLY A 93 -19.02 10.56 16.81
C GLY A 93 -18.87 10.02 15.38
N THR A 94 -17.90 9.15 15.11
CA THR A 94 -17.78 8.44 13.83
C THR A 94 -17.84 6.93 14.00
N THR A 95 -17.94 6.19 12.90
CA THR A 95 -18.02 4.72 12.93
C THR A 95 -16.85 4.02 12.22
N GLY A 96 -16.53 2.83 12.73
CA GLY A 96 -15.68 1.82 12.14
C GLY A 96 -16.40 0.81 11.23
N ASP A 97 -17.73 0.85 11.11
CA ASP A 97 -18.55 -0.21 10.49
C ASP A 97 -18.12 -0.64 9.08
N LYS A 98 -17.55 0.27 8.29
CA LYS A 98 -17.01 -0.06 6.97
C LYS A 98 -16.03 -1.25 7.00
N ILE A 99 -15.30 -1.46 8.10
CA ILE A 99 -14.39 -2.61 8.19
C ILE A 99 -15.14 -3.94 8.17
N VAL A 100 -16.32 -4.01 8.80
CA VAL A 100 -17.16 -5.21 8.86
C VAL A 100 -18.08 -5.32 7.65
N LEU A 101 -18.62 -4.20 7.19
CA LEU A 101 -19.63 -4.18 6.11
C LEU A 101 -19.04 -4.21 4.69
N GLU A 102 -17.84 -3.66 4.50
CA GLU A 102 -17.23 -3.51 3.18
C GLU A 102 -15.90 -4.29 3.08
N VAL A 103 -14.98 -4.05 4.02
CA VAL A 103 -13.60 -4.61 3.94
C VAL A 103 -13.59 -6.11 4.20
N GLN A 104 -14.21 -6.60 5.28
CA GLN A 104 -14.22 -8.03 5.62
C GLN A 104 -14.85 -8.91 4.52
N PRO A 105 -16.03 -8.58 3.96
CA PRO A 105 -16.63 -9.39 2.91
C PRO A 105 -15.80 -9.35 1.62
N ALA A 106 -15.24 -8.19 1.27
CA ALA A 106 -14.35 -8.07 0.11
C ALA A 106 -13.07 -8.90 0.29
N LEU A 107 -12.45 -8.87 1.47
CA LEU A 107 -11.25 -9.64 1.78
C LEU A 107 -11.52 -11.15 1.68
N LYS A 108 -12.61 -11.64 2.28
CA LYS A 108 -13.00 -13.05 2.19
C LYS A 108 -13.20 -13.49 0.75
N ARG A 109 -13.97 -12.73 -0.03
CA ARG A 109 -14.20 -13.02 -1.46
C ARG A 109 -12.88 -13.05 -2.24
N ARG A 110 -12.03 -12.04 -2.07
CA ARG A 110 -10.74 -11.92 -2.77
C ARG A 110 -9.76 -13.03 -2.35
N LYS A 111 -9.76 -13.43 -1.07
CA LYS A 111 -9.00 -14.58 -0.57
C LYS A 111 -9.42 -15.86 -1.30
N ASP A 112 -10.72 -16.12 -1.36
CA ASP A 112 -11.26 -17.33 -2.00
C ASP A 112 -11.01 -17.34 -3.51
N ASN A 113 -11.14 -16.19 -4.17
CA ASN A 113 -10.84 -16.04 -5.60
C ASN A 113 -9.35 -16.24 -5.87
N PHE A 114 -8.48 -15.64 -5.06
CA PHE A 114 -7.04 -15.77 -5.18
C PHE A 114 -6.59 -17.23 -4.98
N ALA A 115 -7.15 -17.94 -3.99
CA ALA A 115 -6.82 -19.33 -3.72
C ALA A 115 -7.02 -20.24 -4.94
N LYS A 116 -8.04 -19.97 -5.76
CA LYS A 116 -8.40 -20.73 -6.97
C LYS A 116 -7.51 -20.45 -8.19
N LYS A 117 -6.67 -19.41 -8.15
CA LYS A 117 -5.79 -19.05 -9.26
C LYS A 117 -4.58 -19.97 -9.32
N ASP A 118 -4.05 -20.19 -10.52
CA ASP A 118 -2.78 -20.88 -10.73
C ASP A 118 -1.61 -20.07 -10.15
N SER A 119 -0.45 -20.73 -10.00
CA SER A 119 0.71 -20.11 -9.35
C SER A 119 1.28 -18.92 -10.12
N GLU A 120 1.18 -18.94 -11.46
CA GLU A 120 1.67 -17.85 -12.30
C GLU A 120 0.82 -16.60 -12.06
N MET A 121 -0.50 -16.72 -12.17
CA MET A 121 -1.42 -15.62 -11.92
C MET A 121 -1.30 -15.09 -10.48
N LYS A 122 -1.18 -15.97 -9.48
CA LYS A 122 -0.91 -15.56 -8.09
C LYS A 122 0.34 -14.70 -7.98
N THR A 123 1.44 -15.16 -8.59
CA THR A 123 2.72 -14.43 -8.61
C THR A 123 2.57 -13.05 -9.26
N GLN A 124 1.86 -12.96 -10.39
CA GLN A 124 1.67 -11.71 -11.10
C GLN A 124 0.81 -10.71 -10.29
N ILE A 125 -0.23 -11.18 -9.61
CA ILE A 125 -1.07 -10.37 -8.72
C ILE A 125 -0.24 -9.85 -7.54
N LEU A 126 0.49 -10.72 -6.84
CA LEU A 126 1.30 -10.32 -5.67
C LEU A 126 2.39 -9.32 -6.07
N LYS A 127 3.03 -9.50 -7.22
CA LYS A 127 4.01 -8.53 -7.74
C LYS A 127 3.36 -7.19 -8.13
N SER A 128 2.12 -7.21 -8.64
CA SER A 128 1.38 -5.98 -8.91
C SER A 128 1.02 -5.23 -7.62
N ILE A 129 0.62 -5.95 -6.56
CA ILE A 129 0.41 -5.36 -5.23
C ILE A 129 1.72 -4.81 -4.67
N LEU A 130 2.86 -5.49 -4.88
CA LEU A 130 4.17 -4.94 -4.49
C LEU A 130 4.44 -3.58 -5.14
N VAL A 131 4.09 -3.39 -6.41
CA VAL A 131 4.22 -2.09 -7.09
C VAL A 131 3.35 -1.04 -6.39
N GLU A 132 2.12 -1.39 -6.02
CA GLU A 132 1.22 -0.51 -5.25
C GLU A 132 1.86 -0.07 -3.93
N ARG A 133 2.47 -1.01 -3.19
CA ARG A 133 3.15 -0.69 -1.92
C ARG A 133 4.34 0.25 -2.12
N LYS A 134 5.16 0.00 -3.15
CA LYS A 134 6.33 0.83 -3.46
C LYS A 134 5.92 2.25 -3.86
N LEU A 135 4.82 2.41 -4.60
CA LEU A 135 4.26 3.72 -4.92
C LEU A 135 3.78 4.46 -3.67
N ASP A 136 3.13 3.75 -2.75
CA ASP A 136 2.67 4.29 -1.48
C ASP A 136 3.82 4.72 -0.55
N GLU A 137 4.88 3.91 -0.48
CA GLU A 137 6.12 4.25 0.23
C GLU A 137 6.77 5.51 -0.37
N CYS A 138 6.85 5.58 -1.70
CA CYS A 138 7.35 6.77 -2.40
C CYS A 138 6.52 8.02 -2.10
N ALA A 139 5.19 7.93 -2.17
CA ALA A 139 4.30 9.05 -1.85
C ALA A 139 4.49 9.52 -0.40
N ASN A 140 4.62 8.57 0.54
CA ASN A 140 4.86 8.89 1.94
C ASN A 140 6.21 9.59 2.15
N LEU A 141 7.28 9.13 1.49
CA LEU A 141 8.61 9.75 1.55
C LEU A 141 8.61 11.18 1.00
N VAL A 142 7.94 11.41 -0.12
CA VAL A 142 7.76 12.75 -0.70
C VAL A 142 7.04 13.67 0.28
N LEU A 143 5.92 13.21 0.87
CA LEU A 143 5.14 14.00 1.84
C LEU A 143 5.94 14.34 3.11
N LEU A 144 6.86 13.47 3.52
CA LEU A 144 7.77 13.72 4.65
C LEU A 144 8.99 14.57 4.26
N LYS A 145 9.07 15.03 3.01
CA LYS A 145 10.22 15.75 2.45
C LYS A 145 11.52 14.98 2.71
N GLY A 146 11.49 13.68 2.38
CA GLY A 146 12.64 12.81 2.47
C GLY A 146 13.83 13.34 1.69
N ILE A 147 15.01 12.79 1.97
CA ILE A 147 16.24 13.13 1.24
C ILE A 147 16.08 12.72 -0.23
N ASN A 148 16.52 13.56 -1.16
CA ASN A 148 16.39 13.38 -2.62
C ASN A 148 16.86 12.00 -3.08
N ARG A 149 18.03 11.56 -2.58
CA ARG A 149 18.56 10.21 -2.85
C ARG A 149 17.56 9.09 -2.52
N ARG A 150 16.89 9.16 -1.37
CA ARG A 150 15.91 8.14 -0.95
C ARG A 150 14.67 8.15 -1.83
N ILE A 151 14.24 9.33 -2.27
CA ILE A 151 13.10 9.45 -3.18
C ILE A 151 13.46 8.94 -4.57
N TYR A 152 14.65 9.27 -5.09
CA TYR A 152 15.16 8.71 -6.33
C TYR A 152 15.14 7.18 -6.32
N PHE A 153 15.68 6.55 -5.28
CA PHE A 153 15.66 5.08 -5.15
C PHE A 153 14.24 4.54 -5.03
N ALA A 154 13.36 5.16 -4.24
CA ALA A 154 11.97 4.69 -4.11
C ALA A 154 11.20 4.73 -5.44
N ILE A 155 11.43 5.76 -6.28
CA ILE A 155 10.84 5.83 -7.62
C ILE A 155 11.44 4.74 -8.52
N GLY A 156 12.76 4.56 -8.49
CA GLY A 156 13.46 3.52 -9.23
C GLY A 156 12.95 2.12 -8.91
N ASP A 157 12.83 1.80 -7.62
CA ASP A 157 12.30 0.54 -7.13
C ASP A 157 10.88 0.27 -7.62
N ALA A 158 10.00 1.29 -7.60
CA ALA A 158 8.64 1.17 -8.11
C ALA A 158 8.62 0.92 -9.63
N ARG A 159 9.44 1.66 -10.38
CA ARG A 159 9.57 1.57 -11.84
C ARG A 159 10.07 0.19 -12.28
N GLU A 160 11.16 -0.29 -11.68
CA GLU A 160 11.75 -1.59 -11.99
C GLU A 160 10.79 -2.73 -11.66
N SER A 161 10.13 -2.66 -10.50
CA SER A 161 9.13 -3.68 -10.12
C SER A 161 7.95 -3.71 -11.08
N ALA A 162 7.51 -2.54 -11.55
CA ALA A 162 6.43 -2.44 -12.52
C ALA A 162 6.82 -3.00 -13.91
N ALA A 163 8.08 -2.83 -14.31
CA ALA A 163 8.56 -3.22 -15.63
C ALA A 163 8.64 -4.74 -15.84
N VAL A 164 8.65 -5.52 -14.75
CA VAL A 164 8.84 -6.98 -14.78
C VAL A 164 7.56 -7.79 -14.52
N VAL A 165 6.39 -7.14 -14.51
CA VAL A 165 5.11 -7.77 -14.22
C VAL A 165 4.26 -7.84 -15.50
N PRO A 166 4.02 -9.03 -16.08
CA PRO A 166 3.32 -9.12 -17.37
C PRO A 166 1.91 -8.54 -17.35
N ILE A 167 1.03 -8.89 -16.39
CA ILE A 167 -0.32 -8.29 -16.28
C ILE A 167 -0.29 -6.76 -16.14
N PHE A 168 0.81 -6.19 -15.64
CA PHE A 168 1.02 -4.75 -15.59
C PHE A 168 1.41 -4.22 -16.96
N MET A 169 2.44 -4.80 -17.58
CA MET A 169 3.03 -4.30 -18.82
C MET A 169 2.13 -4.48 -20.04
N GLU A 170 1.28 -5.49 -20.03
CA GLU A 170 0.29 -5.77 -21.09
C GLU A 170 -0.98 -4.92 -20.93
N ALA A 171 -1.20 -4.31 -19.76
CA ALA A 171 -2.37 -3.49 -19.51
C ALA A 171 -2.32 -2.14 -20.24
N GLU A 172 -3.48 -1.68 -20.69
CA GLU A 172 -3.61 -0.35 -21.29
C GLU A 172 -3.18 0.73 -20.28
N GLY A 173 -2.26 1.61 -20.71
CA GLY A 173 -1.72 2.69 -19.88
C GLY A 173 -0.40 2.37 -19.19
N ALA A 174 0.12 1.14 -19.25
CA ALA A 174 1.39 0.75 -18.65
C ALA A 174 2.57 1.62 -19.12
N SER A 175 2.61 1.94 -20.42
CA SER A 175 3.63 2.82 -21.01
C SER A 175 3.61 4.24 -20.42
N LEU A 176 2.42 4.78 -20.13
CA LEU A 176 2.26 6.08 -19.49
C LEU A 176 2.75 6.05 -18.04
N VAL A 177 2.50 4.95 -17.32
CA VAL A 177 3.01 4.77 -15.96
C VAL A 177 4.55 4.74 -15.97
N GLN A 178 5.14 3.93 -16.85
CA GLN A 178 6.59 3.84 -16.99
C GLN A 178 7.23 5.18 -17.36
N LEU A 179 6.61 5.92 -18.29
CA LEU A 179 7.05 7.26 -18.67
C LEU A 179 6.99 8.25 -17.50
N ALA A 180 5.88 8.24 -16.73
CA ALA A 180 5.71 9.12 -15.59
C ALA A 180 6.73 8.83 -14.48
N LEU A 181 6.97 7.56 -14.16
CA LEU A 181 7.98 7.16 -13.18
C LEU A 181 9.39 7.50 -13.65
N ASN A 182 9.70 7.28 -14.93
CA ASN A 182 11.00 7.65 -15.52
C ASN A 182 11.25 9.15 -15.42
N LYS A 183 10.26 9.98 -15.78
CA LYS A 183 10.35 11.45 -15.68
C LYS A 183 10.65 11.91 -14.26
N TRP A 184 9.97 11.35 -13.26
CA TRP A 184 10.21 11.71 -11.85
C TRP A 184 11.53 11.20 -11.32
N MET A 185 11.97 10.02 -11.76
CA MET A 185 13.29 9.48 -11.44
C MET A 185 14.40 10.40 -11.96
N GLU A 186 14.34 10.80 -13.24
CA GLU A 186 15.30 11.75 -13.83
C GLU A 186 15.26 13.12 -13.13
N THR A 187 14.05 13.58 -12.76
CA THR A 187 13.89 14.83 -12.02
C THR A 187 14.59 14.74 -10.66
N ALA A 188 14.36 13.67 -9.90
CA ALA A 188 14.97 13.45 -8.59
C ALA A 188 16.50 13.26 -8.68
N GLN A 189 16.99 12.64 -9.76
CA GLN A 189 18.42 12.45 -10.00
C GLN A 189 19.18 13.77 -10.19
N ARG A 190 18.53 14.78 -10.79
CA ARG A 190 19.15 16.10 -11.03
C ARG A 190 19.17 17.00 -9.79
N LEU A 191 18.45 16.63 -8.73
CA LEU A 191 18.48 17.37 -7.47
C LEU A 191 19.78 17.07 -6.70
N GLU A 192 20.13 17.95 -5.78
CA GLU A 192 21.25 17.69 -4.86
C GLU A 192 20.89 16.56 -3.89
N GLN A 193 21.64 15.46 -3.96
CA GLN A 193 21.20 14.17 -3.44
C GLN A 193 21.04 14.10 -1.92
N GLU A 194 21.80 14.89 -1.16
CA GLU A 194 21.74 14.93 0.31
C GLU A 194 20.85 16.05 0.87
N HIS A 195 20.12 16.77 0.00
CA HIS A 195 19.11 17.75 0.41
C HIS A 195 17.71 17.13 0.51
N THR A 196 16.82 17.79 1.25
CA THR A 196 15.40 17.42 1.33
C THR A 196 14.67 17.71 0.03
N PHE A 197 13.63 16.93 -0.26
CA PHE A 197 12.81 17.12 -1.46
C PHE A 197 12.18 18.52 -1.54
N PRO A 198 12.27 19.22 -2.68
CA PRO A 198 11.72 20.57 -2.82
C PRO A 198 10.20 20.63 -2.71
N ASP A 199 9.70 21.56 -1.91
CA ASP A 199 8.26 21.75 -1.64
C ASP A 199 7.44 22.03 -2.90
N ASN A 200 8.00 22.79 -3.83
CA ASN A 200 7.35 23.14 -5.09
C ASN A 200 7.14 21.93 -6.02
N LEU A 201 7.90 20.84 -5.83
CA LEU A 201 7.79 19.62 -6.65
C LEU A 201 6.83 18.58 -6.05
N VAL A 202 6.56 18.65 -4.74
CA VAL A 202 5.68 17.72 -4.01
C VAL A 202 4.31 17.56 -4.67
N PRO A 203 3.56 18.63 -5.02
CA PRO A 203 2.23 18.47 -5.63
C PRO A 203 2.27 17.74 -6.98
N GLY A 204 3.31 18.00 -7.78
CA GLY A 204 3.46 17.41 -9.11
C GLY A 204 3.64 15.90 -9.05
N ILE A 205 4.57 15.42 -8.22
CA ILE A 205 4.86 13.99 -8.12
C ILE A 205 3.70 13.24 -7.47
N LEU A 206 3.09 13.81 -6.42
CA LEU A 206 1.94 13.20 -5.76
C LEU A 206 0.76 13.06 -6.71
N LYS A 207 0.48 14.07 -7.55
CA LYS A 207 -0.56 13.96 -8.59
C LYS A 207 -0.33 12.75 -9.49
N ASN A 208 0.90 12.55 -9.99
CA ASN A 208 1.19 11.39 -10.85
C ASN A 208 1.12 10.07 -10.08
N ILE A 209 1.70 9.98 -8.87
CA ILE A 209 1.61 8.75 -8.06
C ILE A 209 0.16 8.40 -7.75
N THR A 210 -0.69 9.37 -7.40
CA THR A 210 -2.12 9.15 -7.15
C THR A 210 -2.85 8.63 -8.39
N GLN A 211 -2.54 9.15 -9.58
CA GLN A 211 -3.13 8.66 -10.84
C GLN A 211 -2.70 7.22 -11.14
N ILE A 212 -1.41 6.92 -10.98
CA ILE A 212 -0.86 5.56 -11.16
C ILE A 212 -1.49 4.60 -10.15
N LYS A 213 -1.58 5.01 -8.87
CA LYS A 213 -2.20 4.22 -7.80
C LYS A 213 -3.64 3.87 -8.13
N LYS A 214 -4.43 4.84 -8.60
CA LYS A 214 -5.82 4.59 -9.00
C LYS A 214 -5.89 3.51 -10.08
N TRP A 215 -5.13 3.70 -11.16
CA TRP A 215 -5.09 2.76 -12.28
C TRP A 215 -4.64 1.36 -11.84
N LEU A 216 -3.62 1.27 -10.98
CA LEU A 216 -3.10 0.00 -10.49
C LEU A 216 -4.08 -0.72 -9.55
N LEU A 217 -4.78 0.02 -8.69
CA LEU A 217 -5.82 -0.53 -7.83
C LEU A 217 -6.94 -1.17 -8.65
N ASP A 218 -7.37 -0.49 -9.72
CA ASP A 218 -8.40 -0.98 -10.64
C ASP A 218 -7.90 -2.22 -11.40
N LEU A 219 -6.64 -2.19 -11.89
CA LEU A 219 -6.00 -3.31 -12.58
C LEU A 219 -5.97 -4.56 -11.68
N VAL A 220 -5.40 -4.45 -10.48
CA VAL A 220 -5.29 -5.58 -9.54
C VAL A 220 -6.67 -6.10 -9.15
N SER A 221 -7.64 -5.22 -8.88
CA SER A 221 -9.02 -5.61 -8.57
C SER A 221 -9.64 -6.39 -9.73
N SER A 222 -9.37 -6.01 -10.99
CA SER A 222 -9.91 -6.72 -12.16
C SER A 222 -9.43 -8.17 -12.29
N PHE A 223 -8.29 -8.51 -11.68
CA PHE A 223 -7.78 -9.88 -11.62
C PHE A 223 -8.14 -10.59 -10.31
N LEU A 224 -8.27 -9.89 -9.18
CA LEU A 224 -8.64 -10.48 -7.89
C LEU A 224 -10.15 -10.76 -7.75
N ASP A 225 -11.00 -9.90 -8.30
CA ASP A 225 -12.45 -10.01 -8.15
C ASP A 225 -13.11 -10.93 -9.21
N LYS A 226 -12.35 -11.34 -10.23
CA LYS A 226 -12.72 -12.42 -11.17
C LYS A 226 -12.28 -13.78 -10.64
#